data_AF-A0A7X9ADR0-F1
#
_entry.id   AF-A0A7X9ADR0-F1
#
_cell.length_a   1.000
_cell.length_b   1.000
_cell.length_c   1.000
_cell.angle_alpha   90.00
_cell.angle_beta   90.00
_cell.angle_gamma   90.00
#
_symmetry.space_group_name_H-M   'P 1'
#
loop_
_entity.id
_entity.type
_entity.pdbx_description
1 polymer ?
#
loop_
_entity_poly.entity_id
_entity_poly.type
_entity_poly.pdbx_seq_one_letter_code
_entity_poly.pdbx_strand_id
1 'polypeptide(L)'
;MRRIFVVSALITGLMSLSMPTAWAVGPDTARVEGLRGTSSVRTSNSAAWQNLDGRLDLTVGSTLRTSQDSEALVSLPGDVVLRVAPGSELEVSRLDGRSLELNLESGRLFASVPAQQGNATQLQVQTPAGLAVSSGAEFTLEAGEQTSLRVISGSARLAGQTVTLGEASAQALEVPAGTEAVAQNSQQHDNAKCDCQDEDCPCQSDAGKCNTDQRTTWKAAHGGASTGGTFPVFAVLGGLGLLGIIALLISDSSDVQSK
;
A
#
# COMPACT_ATOMS: atom_id res chain seq x y z
N MET A 1 -3.50 22.61 -97.60
CA MET A 1 -3.31 21.44 -96.70
C MET A 1 -3.15 21.96 -95.28
N ARG A 2 -4.13 21.74 -94.39
CA ARG A 2 -4.14 22.29 -93.03
C ARG A 2 -4.44 21.14 -92.08
N ARG A 3 -3.39 20.66 -91.39
CA ARG A 3 -3.43 19.47 -90.52
C ARG A 3 -4.03 19.83 -89.17
N ILE A 4 -5.04 19.06 -88.78
CA ILE A 4 -5.77 19.13 -87.52
C ILE A 4 -4.86 18.55 -86.42
N PHE A 5 -4.56 19.35 -85.39
CA PHE A 5 -3.90 18.88 -84.18
C PHE A 5 -4.96 18.21 -83.28
N VAL A 6 -4.77 16.92 -83.02
CA VAL A 6 -5.57 16.11 -82.10
C VAL A 6 -5.15 16.45 -80.68
N VAL A 7 -6.08 16.99 -79.90
CA VAL A 7 -5.96 17.19 -78.45
C VAL A 7 -6.13 15.81 -77.78
N SER A 8 -5.05 15.26 -77.22
CA SER A 8 -5.12 14.07 -76.36
C SER A 8 -5.50 14.48 -74.94
N ALA A 9 -6.72 14.11 -74.54
CA ALA A 9 -7.16 14.10 -73.15
C ALA A 9 -6.67 12.79 -72.49
N LEU A 10 -5.84 12.90 -71.45
CA LEU A 10 -5.48 11.78 -70.59
C LEU A 10 -5.91 12.11 -69.16
N ILE A 11 -7.01 11.51 -68.73
CA ILE A 11 -7.59 11.64 -67.39
C ILE A 11 -7.66 10.22 -66.77
N THR A 12 -7.44 10.17 -65.45
CA THR A 12 -7.80 9.13 -64.46
C THR A 12 -6.94 7.88 -64.31
N GLY A 13 -6.29 7.80 -63.15
CA GLY A 13 -5.71 6.59 -62.56
C GLY A 13 -5.15 6.81 -61.16
N LEU A 14 -5.86 7.57 -60.31
CA LEU A 14 -5.46 7.80 -58.92
C LEU A 14 -5.84 6.56 -58.10
N MET A 15 -4.94 5.57 -58.02
CA MET A 15 -5.08 4.43 -57.10
C MET A 15 -4.98 4.93 -55.66
N SER A 16 -6.13 4.98 -55.00
CA SER A 16 -6.23 5.18 -53.56
C SER A 16 -5.54 4.02 -52.82
N LEU A 17 -4.31 4.24 -52.38
CA LEU A 17 -3.66 3.38 -51.38
C LEU A 17 -4.40 3.59 -50.04
N SER A 18 -5.41 2.78 -49.80
CA SER A 18 -5.98 2.56 -48.47
C SER A 18 -4.93 1.84 -47.64
N MET A 19 -4.01 2.58 -47.02
CA MET A 19 -3.18 2.03 -45.95
C MET A 19 -4.13 1.66 -44.81
N PRO A 20 -4.23 0.38 -44.39
CA PRO A 20 -4.89 0.08 -43.13
C PRO A 20 -4.12 0.83 -42.06
N THR A 21 -4.81 1.74 -41.35
CA THR A 21 -4.34 2.27 -40.07
C THR A 21 -4.30 1.09 -39.11
N ALA A 22 -3.18 0.37 -39.12
CA ALA A 22 -2.82 -0.51 -38.03
C ALA A 22 -2.62 0.40 -36.83
N TRP A 23 -3.65 0.50 -35.99
CA TRP A 23 -3.50 0.97 -34.63
C TRP A 23 -2.50 0.02 -33.99
N ALA A 24 -1.25 0.45 -33.89
CA ALA A 24 -0.24 -0.27 -33.16
C ALA A 24 -0.70 -0.26 -31.69
N VAL A 25 -1.39 -1.32 -31.30
CA VAL A 25 -1.50 -1.71 -29.89
C VAL A 25 -0.05 -1.84 -29.44
N GLY A 26 0.39 -0.93 -28.58
CA GLY A 26 1.74 -0.97 -28.02
C GLY A 26 1.99 -2.36 -27.43
N PRO A 27 3.23 -2.87 -27.46
CA PRO A 27 3.50 -4.19 -26.94
C PRO A 27 3.04 -4.27 -25.47
N ASP A 28 2.23 -5.27 -25.14
CA ASP A 28 1.84 -5.63 -23.76
C ASP A 28 3.03 -6.27 -23.01
N THR A 29 4.19 -5.64 -23.10
CA THR A 29 5.43 -6.12 -22.49
C THR A 29 6.01 -5.05 -21.60
N ALA A 30 6.43 -5.46 -20.41
CA ALA A 30 7.30 -4.64 -19.58
C ALA A 30 8.73 -4.81 -20.09
N ARG A 31 9.57 -3.77 -20.00
CA ARG A 31 10.94 -3.83 -20.49
C ARG A 31 11.88 -3.17 -19.50
N VAL A 32 12.98 -3.85 -19.18
CA VAL A 32 14.09 -3.20 -18.47
C VAL A 32 14.86 -2.34 -19.47
N GLU A 33 14.85 -1.03 -19.27
CA GLU A 33 15.52 -0.06 -20.15
C GLU A 33 16.95 0.25 -19.70
N GLY A 34 17.18 0.19 -18.39
CA GLY A 34 18.45 0.55 -17.79
C GLY A 34 18.70 -0.23 -16.51
N LEU A 35 19.98 -0.53 -16.28
CA LEU A 35 20.46 -1.23 -15.11
C LEU A 35 21.69 -0.51 -14.57
N ARG A 36 21.74 -0.34 -13.25
CA ARG A 36 22.94 -0.02 -12.50
C ARG A 36 23.21 -1.16 -11.52
N GLY A 37 24.46 -1.57 -11.38
CA GLY A 37 24.84 -2.71 -10.53
C GLY A 37 24.36 -4.06 -11.07
N THR A 38 24.27 -5.06 -10.20
CA THR A 38 23.90 -6.44 -10.56
C THR A 38 22.45 -6.74 -10.20
N SER A 39 21.64 -7.11 -11.19
CA SER A 39 20.27 -7.58 -11.01
C SER A 39 20.10 -8.96 -11.63
N SER A 40 19.14 -9.71 -11.13
CA SER A 40 18.78 -11.02 -11.67
C SER A 40 17.31 -11.07 -12.03
N VAL A 41 16.98 -11.89 -13.01
CA VAL A 41 15.64 -12.10 -13.50
C VAL A 41 15.32 -13.58 -13.52
N ARG A 42 14.11 -13.93 -13.12
CA ARG A 42 13.51 -15.23 -13.34
C ARG A 42 12.36 -15.04 -14.31
N THR A 43 12.47 -15.59 -15.50
CA THR A 43 11.43 -15.45 -16.53
C THR A 43 10.32 -16.47 -16.32
N SER A 44 9.13 -16.21 -16.86
CA SER A 44 7.99 -17.12 -16.73
C SER A 44 8.24 -18.53 -17.27
N ASN A 45 9.17 -18.68 -18.22
CA ASN A 45 9.51 -19.94 -18.87
C ASN A 45 10.70 -20.66 -18.21
N SER A 46 11.28 -20.11 -17.14
CA SER A 46 12.46 -20.66 -16.47
C SER A 46 12.37 -20.48 -14.96
N ALA A 47 12.52 -21.58 -14.21
CA ALA A 47 12.60 -21.51 -12.76
C ALA A 47 13.95 -20.96 -12.25
N ALA A 48 14.98 -20.91 -13.10
CA ALA A 48 16.31 -20.46 -12.72
C ALA A 48 16.44 -18.93 -12.79
N TRP A 49 17.09 -18.36 -11.78
CA TRP A 49 17.55 -16.97 -11.80
C TRP A 49 18.70 -16.81 -12.80
N GLN A 50 18.61 -15.78 -13.63
CA GLN A 50 19.60 -15.42 -14.62
C GLN A 50 20.10 -14.01 -14.34
N ASN A 51 21.40 -13.76 -14.54
CA ASN A 51 21.92 -12.41 -14.42
C ASN A 51 21.35 -11.53 -15.54
N LEU A 52 21.03 -10.29 -15.19
CA LEU A 52 20.54 -9.30 -16.13
C LEU A 52 21.72 -8.44 -16.59
N ASP A 53 22.12 -8.59 -17.86
CA ASP A 53 23.29 -7.88 -18.41
C ASP A 53 22.90 -6.72 -19.34
N GLY A 54 21.62 -6.34 -19.40
CA GLY A 54 21.14 -5.28 -20.26
C GLY A 54 19.61 -5.19 -20.37
N ARG A 55 19.14 -4.80 -21.55
CA ARG A 55 17.70 -4.69 -21.84
C ARG A 55 17.07 -6.06 -21.97
N LEU A 56 15.93 -6.24 -21.32
CA LEU A 56 15.17 -7.48 -21.37
C LEU A 56 13.68 -7.18 -21.27
N ASP A 57 12.89 -7.92 -22.05
CA ASP A 57 11.43 -7.89 -21.97
C ASP A 57 10.98 -8.82 -20.84
N LEU A 58 10.21 -8.27 -19.91
CA LEU A 58 9.56 -8.97 -18.82
C LEU A 58 8.12 -9.28 -19.25
N THR A 59 7.81 -10.57 -19.32
CA THR A 59 6.44 -11.06 -19.55
C THR A 59 5.76 -11.33 -18.22
N VAL A 60 4.43 -11.48 -18.24
CA VAL A 60 3.66 -11.95 -17.08
C VAL A 60 4.28 -13.22 -16.49
N GLY A 61 4.43 -13.26 -15.17
CA GLY A 61 5.11 -14.29 -14.39
C GLY A 61 6.63 -14.09 -14.26
N SER A 62 7.20 -13.03 -14.84
CA SER A 62 8.63 -12.72 -14.65
C SER A 62 8.85 -12.02 -13.31
N THR A 63 9.91 -12.41 -12.60
CA THR A 63 10.37 -11.78 -11.36
C THR A 63 11.72 -11.11 -11.58
N LEU A 64 11.81 -9.82 -11.27
CA LEU A 64 13.03 -9.02 -11.28
C LEU A 64 13.51 -8.84 -9.83
N ARG A 65 14.79 -9.10 -9.59
CA ARG A 65 15.43 -8.92 -8.29
C ARG A 65 16.67 -8.06 -8.42
N THR A 66 16.77 -7.00 -7.63
CA THR A 66 17.93 -6.11 -7.58
C THR A 66 18.82 -6.46 -6.39
N SER A 67 20.13 -6.42 -6.57
CA SER A 67 21.10 -6.53 -5.46
C SER A 67 21.10 -5.26 -4.60
N GLN A 68 21.82 -5.28 -3.47
CA GLN A 68 21.90 -4.19 -2.50
C GLN A 68 22.55 -2.89 -3.04
N ASP A 69 23.23 -2.98 -4.17
CA ASP A 69 23.90 -1.89 -4.88
C ASP A 69 23.34 -1.68 -6.30
N SER A 70 22.19 -2.30 -6.61
CA SER A 70 21.63 -2.33 -7.95
C SER A 70 20.30 -1.59 -8.06
N GLU A 71 20.07 -0.93 -9.19
CA GLU A 71 18.82 -0.25 -9.50
C GLU A 71 18.42 -0.57 -10.93
N ALA A 72 17.13 -0.83 -11.15
CA ALA A 72 16.61 -1.13 -12.48
C ALA A 72 15.52 -0.12 -12.88
N LEU A 73 15.62 0.37 -14.11
CA LEU A 73 14.60 1.20 -14.76
C LEU A 73 13.75 0.32 -15.67
N VAL A 74 12.45 0.26 -15.41
CA VAL A 74 11.51 -0.57 -16.14
C VAL A 74 10.45 0.32 -16.80
N SER A 75 10.28 0.18 -18.11
CA SER A 75 9.17 0.77 -18.85
C SER A 75 8.02 -0.23 -18.94
N LEU A 76 6.79 0.27 -18.79
CA LEU A 76 5.55 -0.49 -18.87
C LEU A 76 4.64 0.13 -19.94
N PRO A 77 3.61 -0.60 -20.39
CA PRO A 77 2.58 -0.04 -21.28
C PRO A 77 1.94 1.24 -20.69
N GLY A 78 1.51 2.15 -21.57
CA GLY A 78 0.89 3.41 -21.15
C GLY A 78 1.86 4.45 -20.58
N ASP A 79 3.12 4.42 -21.03
CA ASP A 79 4.19 5.35 -20.62
C ASP A 79 4.48 5.33 -19.11
N VAL A 80 4.11 4.24 -18.43
CA VAL A 80 4.41 4.04 -17.01
C VAL A 80 5.88 3.69 -16.86
N VAL A 81 6.57 4.38 -15.94
CA VAL A 81 7.99 4.17 -15.66
C VAL A 81 8.17 3.79 -14.21
N LEU A 82 8.89 2.69 -13.98
CA LEU A 82 9.27 2.24 -12.65
C LEU A 82 10.77 2.32 -12.47
N ARG A 83 11.18 2.71 -11.27
CA ARG A 83 12.55 2.59 -10.79
C ARG A 83 12.54 1.68 -9.57
N VAL A 84 13.07 0.48 -9.77
CA VAL A 84 13.16 -0.55 -8.73
C VAL A 84 14.47 -0.32 -7.97
N ALA A 85 14.35 -0.01 -6.68
CA ALA A 85 15.47 0.36 -5.83
C ALA A 85 16.33 -0.86 -5.46
N PRO A 86 17.50 -0.65 -4.83
CA PRO A 86 18.33 -1.75 -4.37
C PRO A 86 17.63 -2.66 -3.36
N GLY A 87 17.98 -3.95 -3.41
CA GLY A 87 17.44 -4.98 -2.52
C GLY A 87 15.95 -5.22 -2.66
N SER A 88 15.40 -5.06 -3.87
CA SER A 88 13.96 -5.20 -4.13
C SER A 88 13.66 -6.42 -4.99
N GLU A 89 12.46 -6.98 -4.82
CA GLU A 89 11.95 -8.11 -5.61
C GLU A 89 10.56 -7.77 -6.14
N LEU A 90 10.44 -7.70 -7.47
CA LEU A 90 9.25 -7.27 -8.20
C LEU A 90 8.83 -8.33 -9.21
N GLU A 91 7.61 -8.81 -9.11
CA GLU A 91 6.99 -9.71 -10.08
C GLU A 91 5.98 -8.97 -10.95
N VAL A 92 5.96 -9.32 -12.24
CA VAL A 92 4.95 -8.86 -13.20
C VAL A 92 3.78 -9.84 -13.20
N SER A 93 2.65 -9.48 -12.59
CA SER A 93 1.49 -10.36 -12.44
C SER A 93 0.47 -10.21 -13.58
N ARG A 94 0.32 -9.01 -14.13
CA ARG A 94 -0.59 -8.74 -15.27
C ARG A 94 -0.12 -7.56 -16.10
N LEU A 95 -0.19 -7.69 -17.42
CA LEU A 95 -0.02 -6.63 -18.40
C LEU A 95 -1.16 -6.74 -19.42
N ASP A 96 -2.19 -5.90 -19.28
CA ASP A 96 -3.35 -5.88 -20.18
C ASP A 96 -3.60 -4.44 -20.65
N GLY A 97 -2.63 -3.87 -21.37
CA GLY A 97 -2.58 -2.51 -21.95
C GLY A 97 -2.82 -1.33 -21.00
N ARG A 98 -3.99 -1.33 -20.35
CA ARG A 98 -4.52 -0.35 -19.40
C ARG A 98 -4.53 -0.84 -17.95
N SER A 99 -4.50 -2.14 -17.70
CA SER A 99 -4.44 -2.69 -16.34
C SER A 99 -3.10 -3.38 -16.13
N LEU A 100 -2.29 -2.79 -15.26
CA LEU A 100 -0.97 -3.28 -14.89
C LEU A 100 -1.02 -3.75 -13.44
N GLU A 101 -0.70 -5.02 -13.19
CA GLU A 101 -0.63 -5.57 -11.83
C GLU A 101 0.77 -6.11 -11.58
N LEU A 102 1.37 -5.65 -10.50
CA LEU A 102 2.71 -6.02 -10.07
C LEU A 102 2.65 -6.47 -8.62
N ASN A 103 3.59 -7.32 -8.23
CA ASN A 103 3.76 -7.72 -6.85
C ASN A 103 5.18 -7.31 -6.40
N LEU A 104 5.25 -6.37 -5.47
CA LEU A 104 6.50 -5.98 -4.81
C LEU A 104 6.60 -6.76 -3.50
N GLU A 105 7.34 -7.87 -3.52
CA GLU A 105 7.48 -8.74 -2.36
C GLU A 105 8.28 -8.07 -1.24
N SER A 106 9.32 -7.33 -1.61
CA SER A 106 10.16 -6.58 -0.68
C SER A 106 10.91 -5.44 -1.37
N GLY A 107 11.36 -4.48 -0.57
CA GLY A 107 12.20 -3.38 -1.01
C GLY A 107 11.39 -2.13 -1.37
N ARG A 108 11.85 -1.36 -2.34
CA ARG A 108 11.26 -0.06 -2.67
C ARG A 108 11.14 0.12 -4.18
N LEU A 109 10.05 0.74 -4.61
CA LEU A 109 9.84 1.15 -5.98
C LEU A 109 9.47 2.64 -6.03
N PHE A 110 9.90 3.32 -7.08
CA PHE A 110 9.35 4.60 -7.50
C PHE A 110 8.57 4.38 -8.79
N ALA A 111 7.34 4.88 -8.86
CA ALA A 111 6.49 4.79 -10.03
C ALA A 111 6.11 6.20 -10.51
N SER A 112 6.13 6.38 -11.83
CA SER A 112 5.54 7.52 -12.52
C SER A 112 4.45 6.99 -13.44
N VAL A 113 3.19 7.27 -13.10
CA VAL A 113 2.01 6.92 -13.90
C VAL A 113 1.46 8.20 -14.52
N PRO A 114 1.53 8.37 -15.85
CA PRO A 114 1.02 9.55 -16.51
C PRO A 114 -0.50 9.69 -16.33
N ALA A 115 -0.96 10.88 -15.97
CA ALA A 115 -2.39 11.20 -15.97
C ALA A 115 -2.86 11.41 -17.42
N GLN A 116 -3.71 10.52 -17.94
CA GLN A 116 -4.24 10.61 -19.30
C GLN A 116 -5.75 10.90 -19.29
N GLN A 117 -6.19 11.78 -20.19
CA GLN A 117 -7.62 12.05 -20.37
C GLN A 117 -8.29 10.88 -21.10
N GLY A 118 -9.34 10.31 -20.50
CA GLY A 118 -10.20 9.28 -21.10
C GLY A 118 -9.74 7.84 -20.86
N ASN A 119 -8.52 7.48 -21.24
CA ASN A 119 -7.99 6.10 -21.14
C ASN A 119 -6.78 6.03 -20.21
N ALA A 120 -6.98 6.31 -18.92
CA ALA A 120 -5.89 6.23 -17.95
C ALA A 120 -5.46 4.78 -17.71
N THR A 121 -4.16 4.52 -17.85
CA THR A 121 -3.55 3.26 -17.40
C THR A 121 -3.60 3.21 -15.87
N GLN A 122 -4.16 2.13 -15.33
CA GLN A 122 -4.20 1.85 -13.91
C GLN A 122 -3.05 0.92 -13.54
N LEU A 123 -2.18 1.42 -12.66
CA LEU A 123 -1.13 0.64 -12.03
C LEU A 123 -1.60 0.15 -10.66
N GLN A 124 -1.51 -1.16 -10.43
CA GLN A 124 -1.75 -1.80 -9.17
C GLN A 124 -0.46 -2.48 -8.71
N VAL A 125 -0.04 -2.18 -7.48
CA VAL A 125 1.13 -2.81 -6.87
C VAL A 125 0.70 -3.47 -5.56
N GLN A 126 0.68 -4.80 -5.58
CA GLN A 126 0.48 -5.62 -4.41
C GLN A 126 1.78 -5.67 -3.60
N THR A 127 1.63 -5.68 -2.29
CA THR A 127 2.70 -5.86 -1.31
C THR A 127 2.20 -6.82 -0.22
N PRO A 128 3.07 -7.35 0.65
CA PRO A 128 2.63 -8.21 1.76
C PRO A 128 1.61 -7.55 2.70
N ALA A 129 1.71 -6.23 2.93
CA ALA A 129 0.85 -5.51 3.88
C ALA A 129 -0.33 -4.77 3.22
N GLY A 130 -0.43 -4.71 1.88
CA GLY A 130 -1.48 -3.96 1.21
C GLY A 130 -1.38 -3.88 -0.31
N LEU A 131 -2.31 -3.14 -0.91
CA LEU A 131 -2.43 -2.90 -2.34
C LEU A 131 -2.43 -1.40 -2.61
N ALA A 132 -1.48 -0.93 -3.40
CA ALA A 132 -1.45 0.44 -3.91
C ALA A 132 -2.04 0.50 -5.32
N VAL A 133 -2.91 1.47 -5.59
CA VAL A 133 -3.56 1.66 -6.89
C VAL A 133 -3.44 3.12 -7.32
N SER A 134 -3.02 3.36 -8.57
CA SER A 134 -2.93 4.70 -9.13
C SER A 134 -3.26 4.71 -10.63
N SER A 135 -3.88 5.79 -11.09
CA SER A 135 -4.18 6.03 -12.52
C SER A 135 -3.67 7.38 -13.01
N GLY A 136 -2.61 7.92 -12.38
CA GLY A 136 -2.09 9.25 -12.70
C GLY A 136 -1.33 9.90 -11.56
N ALA A 137 -0.35 9.21 -10.97
CA ALA A 137 0.45 9.74 -9.87
C ALA A 137 1.92 9.38 -10.01
N GLU A 138 2.76 10.20 -9.40
CA GLU A 138 4.13 9.84 -9.07
C GLU A 138 4.20 9.50 -7.59
N PHE A 139 4.73 8.32 -7.26
CA PHE A 139 4.78 7.86 -5.89
C PHE A 139 5.98 6.97 -5.62
N THR A 140 6.33 6.86 -4.35
CA THR A 140 7.26 5.85 -3.83
C THR A 140 6.48 4.86 -2.99
N LEU A 141 6.72 3.58 -3.20
CA LEU A 141 6.17 2.49 -2.43
C LEU A 141 7.31 1.69 -1.81
N GLU A 142 7.23 1.42 -0.53
CA GLU A 142 8.16 0.56 0.20
C GLU A 142 7.40 -0.63 0.78
N ALA A 143 7.88 -1.84 0.53
CA ALA A 143 7.31 -3.09 1.00
C ALA A 143 8.27 -3.78 1.97
N GLY A 144 7.76 -4.12 3.15
CA GLY A 144 8.43 -4.89 4.19
C GLY A 144 7.42 -5.42 5.19
N GLU A 145 7.66 -5.24 6.48
CA GLU A 145 6.69 -5.56 7.55
C GLU A 145 5.41 -4.69 7.46
N GLN A 146 5.58 -3.48 6.94
CA GLN A 146 4.51 -2.55 6.61
C GLN A 146 4.73 -2.03 5.19
N THR A 147 3.67 -1.51 4.59
CA THR A 147 3.74 -0.86 3.28
C THR A 147 3.62 0.64 3.46
N SER A 148 4.65 1.39 3.09
CA SER A 148 4.58 2.86 3.06
C SER A 148 4.36 3.33 1.62
N LEU A 149 3.32 4.15 1.43
CA LEU A 149 3.03 4.82 0.17
C LEU A 149 3.18 6.34 0.36
N ARG A 150 4.17 6.93 -0.30
CA ARG A 150 4.35 8.38 -0.37
C ARG A 150 4.01 8.87 -1.77
N VAL A 151 3.04 9.79 -1.87
CA VAL A 151 2.63 10.37 -3.15
C VAL A 151 3.33 11.72 -3.34
N ILE A 152 4.00 11.88 -4.47
CA ILE A 152 4.75 13.08 -4.84
C ILE A 152 3.86 14.02 -5.65
N SER A 153 3.13 13.47 -6.63
CA SER A 153 2.18 14.21 -7.47
C SER A 153 0.96 13.34 -7.79
N GLY A 154 -0.20 13.96 -8.02
CA GLY A 154 -1.46 13.26 -8.25
C GLY A 154 -2.10 12.68 -6.98
N SER A 155 -2.74 11.52 -7.10
CA SER A 155 -3.29 10.76 -5.97
C SER A 155 -3.19 9.27 -6.21
N ALA A 156 -3.05 8.51 -5.13
CA ALA A 156 -3.02 7.06 -5.19
C ALA A 156 -3.78 6.48 -4.00
N ARG A 157 -4.45 5.36 -4.21
CA ARG A 157 -5.18 4.66 -3.15
C ARG A 157 -4.29 3.60 -2.52
N LEU A 158 -4.25 3.55 -1.19
CA LEU A 158 -3.66 2.44 -0.44
C LEU A 158 -4.76 1.68 0.28
N ALA A 159 -4.82 0.37 0.06
CA ALA A 159 -5.72 -0.55 0.74
C ALA A 159 -4.92 -1.58 1.55
N GLY A 160 -5.46 -2.00 2.68
CA GLY A 160 -4.86 -2.96 3.61
C GLY A 160 -5.82 -3.26 4.77
N GLN A 161 -5.35 -3.96 5.80
CA GLN A 161 -6.20 -4.19 6.97
C GLN A 161 -6.35 -2.95 7.85
N THR A 162 -5.26 -2.23 8.05
CA THR A 162 -5.25 -0.94 8.72
C THR A 162 -4.29 -0.04 7.99
N VAL A 163 -4.83 0.99 7.35
CA VAL A 163 -4.11 2.04 6.65
C VAL A 163 -4.25 3.32 7.45
N THR A 164 -3.14 3.96 7.76
CA THR A 164 -3.09 5.22 8.51
C THR A 164 -2.56 6.35 7.64
N LEU A 165 -3.23 7.50 7.68
CA LEU A 165 -2.82 8.76 7.01
C LEU A 165 -3.05 9.91 7.99
N GLY A 166 -1.97 10.42 8.60
CA GLY A 166 -2.11 11.36 9.72
C GLY A 166 -2.88 10.72 10.87
N GLU A 167 -3.99 11.35 11.27
CA GLU A 167 -4.87 10.85 12.34
C GLU A 167 -5.99 9.92 11.82
N ALA A 168 -6.16 9.82 10.49
CA ALA A 168 -7.19 8.97 9.89
C ALA A 168 -6.71 7.52 9.79
N SER A 169 -7.59 6.57 10.11
CA SER A 169 -7.36 5.13 9.93
C SER A 169 -8.55 4.46 9.23
N ALA A 170 -8.30 3.68 8.17
CA ALA A 170 -9.33 2.90 7.47
C ALA A 170 -8.73 1.67 6.77
N GLN A 171 -9.58 0.83 6.18
CA GLN A 171 -9.14 -0.30 5.35
C GLN A 171 -8.63 0.14 3.96
N ALA A 172 -9.04 1.32 3.51
CA ALA A 172 -8.50 1.93 2.31
C ALA A 172 -8.58 3.44 2.42
N LEU A 173 -7.51 4.13 2.02
CA LEU A 173 -7.42 5.58 2.02
C LEU A 173 -6.90 6.07 0.68
N GLU A 174 -7.45 7.21 0.24
CA GLU A 174 -6.86 7.97 -0.86
C GLU A 174 -5.73 8.82 -0.30
N VAL A 175 -4.54 8.70 -0.88
CA VAL A 175 -3.32 9.39 -0.47
C VAL A 175 -3.06 10.52 -1.47
N PRO A 176 -3.26 11.78 -1.08
CA PRO A 176 -2.99 12.92 -1.94
C PRO A 176 -1.48 13.24 -2.01
N ALA A 177 -1.09 13.98 -3.05
CA ALA A 177 0.26 14.51 -3.21
C ALA A 177 0.79 15.21 -1.94
N GLY A 178 2.06 14.98 -1.64
CA GLY A 178 2.75 15.54 -0.48
C GLY A 178 2.51 14.78 0.82
N THR A 179 1.71 13.71 0.81
CA THR A 179 1.41 12.92 2.01
C THR A 179 1.94 11.49 1.91
N GLU A 180 1.94 10.80 3.05
CA GLU A 180 2.37 9.41 3.18
C GLU A 180 1.34 8.65 4.01
N ALA A 181 0.94 7.48 3.51
CA ALA A 181 0.12 6.53 4.23
C ALA A 181 0.88 5.24 4.47
N VAL A 182 0.54 4.57 5.57
CA VAL A 182 1.18 3.32 5.99
C VAL A 182 0.12 2.26 6.18
N ALA A 183 0.30 1.09 5.56
CA ALA A 183 -0.52 -0.10 5.76
C ALA A 183 0.25 -1.13 6.59
N GLN A 184 -0.36 -1.63 7.66
CA GLN A 184 0.26 -2.64 8.52
C GLN A 184 -0.08 -4.06 8.06
N ASN A 185 0.91 -4.96 8.15
CA ASN A 185 0.67 -6.39 7.98
C ASN A 185 0.03 -6.95 9.25
N SER A 186 -1.11 -7.63 9.11
CA SER A 186 -1.82 -8.23 10.24
C SER A 186 -1.10 -9.40 10.90
N GLN A 187 -0.13 -10.00 10.22
CA GLN A 187 0.61 -11.15 10.74
C GLN A 187 1.50 -10.78 11.94
N GLN A 188 1.72 -9.49 12.21
CA GLN A 188 2.71 -9.05 13.21
C GLN A 188 2.14 -8.65 14.58
N HIS A 189 0.81 -8.57 14.74
CA HIS A 189 0.24 -8.31 16.08
C HIS A 189 0.23 -9.55 16.99
N ASP A 190 0.44 -10.75 16.44
CA ASP A 190 0.21 -12.01 17.19
C ASP A 190 1.48 -12.61 17.81
N ASN A 191 2.67 -12.01 17.58
CA ASN A 191 3.95 -12.53 18.06
C ASN A 191 4.65 -11.63 19.08
N ALA A 192 3.93 -10.71 19.72
CA ALA A 192 4.43 -10.07 20.95
C ALA A 192 4.56 -11.15 22.03
N LYS A 193 5.72 -11.81 22.04
CA LYS A 193 6.17 -12.76 23.05
C LYS A 193 5.89 -12.13 24.40
N CYS A 194 4.88 -12.65 25.10
CA CYS A 194 4.63 -12.28 26.48
C CYS A 194 5.89 -12.71 27.26
N ASP A 195 6.75 -11.76 27.59
CA ASP A 195 7.88 -11.98 28.49
C ASP A 195 7.30 -12.05 29.90
N CYS A 196 6.74 -13.21 30.25
CA CYS A 196 6.30 -13.49 31.61
C CYS A 196 7.55 -13.85 32.43
N GLN A 197 8.11 -12.88 33.13
CA GLN A 197 9.28 -13.06 34.01
C GLN A 197 8.95 -13.38 35.46
N ASP A 198 7.68 -13.64 35.79
CA ASP A 198 7.26 -14.05 37.14
C ASP A 198 6.43 -15.35 37.09
N GLU A 199 6.73 -16.27 38.02
CA GLU A 199 6.32 -17.69 38.04
C GLU A 199 4.81 -17.96 38.18
N ASP A 200 3.94 -16.94 38.12
CA ASP A 200 2.49 -17.08 38.33
C ASP A 200 1.66 -16.48 37.20
N CYS A 201 1.67 -17.11 36.02
CA CYS A 201 0.71 -16.81 34.95
C CYS A 201 -0.10 -18.07 34.57
N PRO A 202 -1.44 -18.10 34.76
CA PRO A 202 -2.28 -19.12 34.17
C PRO A 202 -2.50 -18.78 32.69
N CYS A 203 -1.61 -19.21 31.81
CA CYS A 203 -1.90 -19.24 30.38
C CYS A 203 -2.78 -20.46 30.08
N GLN A 204 -4.10 -20.27 30.12
CA GLN A 204 -5.02 -21.22 29.53
C GLN A 204 -5.06 -20.97 28.03
N SER A 205 -4.22 -21.72 27.32
CA SER A 205 -4.13 -21.70 25.87
C SER A 205 -5.39 -22.31 25.27
N ASP A 206 -6.33 -21.47 24.86
CA ASP A 206 -7.19 -21.73 23.72
C ASP A 206 -7.50 -20.38 23.04
N ALA A 207 -6.85 -20.16 21.90
CA ALA A 207 -7.00 -19.01 21.00
C ALA A 207 -6.47 -17.63 21.50
N GLY A 208 -5.15 -17.51 21.57
CA GLY A 208 -4.39 -16.42 20.93
C GLY A 208 -4.91 -14.97 20.97
N LYS A 209 -5.47 -14.49 22.07
CA LYS A 209 -5.72 -13.05 22.27
C LYS A 209 -5.37 -12.65 23.69
N CYS A 210 -4.30 -11.86 23.87
CA CYS A 210 -4.10 -11.12 25.11
C CYS A 210 -5.14 -10.01 25.18
N ASN A 211 -6.22 -10.25 25.94
CA ASN A 211 -7.22 -9.22 26.19
C ASN A 211 -6.73 -8.30 27.33
N THR A 212 -6.26 -7.11 26.98
CA THR A 212 -5.79 -6.09 27.93
C THR A 212 -6.89 -5.51 28.83
N ASP A 213 -8.17 -5.82 28.58
CA ASP A 213 -9.30 -5.33 29.38
C ASP A 213 -9.55 -6.07 30.71
N GLN A 214 -8.84 -7.17 31.01
CA GLN A 214 -9.10 -7.96 32.22
C GLN A 214 -8.32 -7.53 33.46
N ARG A 215 -7.49 -6.47 33.41
CA ARG A 215 -6.73 -6.01 34.60
C ARG A 215 -7.61 -5.38 35.69
N THR A 216 -8.84 -4.94 35.39
CA THR A 216 -9.69 -4.23 36.36
C THR A 216 -10.74 -5.11 37.03
N THR A 217 -11.03 -6.31 36.51
CA THR A 217 -12.09 -7.18 37.05
C THR A 217 -11.59 -8.21 38.06
N TRP A 218 -10.32 -8.62 37.99
CA TRP A 218 -9.77 -9.66 38.87
C TRP A 218 -9.53 -9.23 40.32
N LYS A 219 -9.44 -7.92 40.59
CA LYS A 219 -9.31 -7.43 41.97
C LYS A 219 -10.62 -7.50 42.77
N ALA A 220 -11.75 -7.80 42.13
CA ALA A 220 -13.07 -7.84 42.76
C ALA A 220 -13.59 -9.26 43.05
N ALA A 221 -12.98 -10.32 42.50
CA ALA A 221 -13.55 -11.67 42.53
C ALA A 221 -12.93 -12.63 43.59
N HIS A 222 -11.80 -12.29 44.20
CA HIS A 222 -11.18 -13.12 45.24
C HIS A 222 -10.89 -12.32 46.51
N GLY A 223 -11.96 -12.03 47.26
CA GLY A 223 -11.87 -11.69 48.67
C GLY A 223 -11.51 -12.93 49.48
N GLY A 224 -10.22 -13.20 49.64
CA GLY A 224 -9.67 -14.17 50.59
C GLY A 224 -9.10 -13.43 51.80
N ALA A 225 -9.79 -13.53 52.95
CA ALA A 225 -9.32 -13.00 54.21
C ALA A 225 -7.97 -13.62 54.60
N SER A 226 -6.97 -12.78 54.86
CA SER A 226 -5.82 -13.18 55.69
C SER A 226 -5.76 -12.30 56.93
N THR A 227 -5.92 -12.96 58.05
CA THR A 227 -5.73 -12.47 59.41
C THR A 227 -4.25 -12.53 59.77
N GLY A 228 -3.73 -11.47 60.39
CA GLY A 228 -2.57 -11.53 61.30
C GLY A 228 -1.36 -10.68 60.89
N GLY A 229 -1.05 -9.65 61.69
CA GLY A 229 0.23 -8.94 61.62
C GLY A 229 0.19 -7.51 62.18
N THR A 230 0.52 -7.38 63.46
CA THR A 230 0.40 -6.24 64.39
C THR A 230 1.31 -5.03 64.10
N PHE A 231 0.97 -3.89 64.76
CA PHE A 231 1.76 -2.69 65.16
C PHE A 231 1.51 -1.37 64.40
N PRO A 232 1.63 -0.19 65.04
CA PRO A 232 0.64 0.36 65.97
C PRO A 232 0.14 1.76 65.58
N VAL A 233 -0.95 2.12 66.27
CA VAL A 233 -1.63 3.43 66.30
C VAL A 233 -0.66 4.58 66.61
N PHE A 234 -0.69 5.62 65.78
CA PHE A 234 -0.50 7.00 66.24
C PHE A 234 -1.63 7.88 65.68
N ALA A 235 -2.47 8.35 66.59
CA ALA A 235 -3.37 9.45 66.37
C ALA A 235 -2.57 10.76 66.35
N VAL A 236 -2.83 11.64 65.38
CA VAL A 236 -2.57 13.08 65.52
C VAL A 236 -3.85 13.82 65.18
N LEU A 237 -4.37 14.49 66.20
CA LEU A 237 -5.45 15.45 66.16
C LEU A 237 -5.03 16.75 65.44
N GLY A 238 -6.00 17.37 64.74
CA GLY A 238 -6.26 18.81 64.91
C GLY A 238 -6.02 19.73 63.71
N GLY A 239 -7.03 20.55 63.41
CA GLY A 239 -6.90 21.84 62.68
C GLY A 239 -7.82 21.96 61.45
N LEU A 240 -9.13 22.21 61.58
CA LEU A 240 -9.80 23.54 61.63
C LEU A 240 -9.49 24.51 60.46
N GLY A 241 -10.55 24.88 59.71
CA GLY A 241 -10.64 26.11 58.90
C GLY A 241 -11.39 25.92 57.57
N LEU A 242 -12.72 25.98 57.54
CA LEU A 242 -13.61 27.15 57.35
C LEU A 242 -14.01 27.45 55.87
N LEU A 243 -15.33 27.37 55.64
CA LEU A 243 -16.21 28.21 54.81
C LEU A 243 -16.23 28.14 53.26
N GLY A 244 -17.47 28.04 52.75
CA GLY A 244 -17.89 28.53 51.42
C GLY A 244 -18.77 27.57 50.62
N ILE A 245 -19.96 27.18 51.11
CA ILE A 245 -21.28 27.56 50.54
C ILE A 245 -21.23 28.13 49.11
N ILE A 246 -21.86 27.44 48.14
CA ILE A 246 -22.99 27.93 47.31
C ILE A 246 -23.70 26.71 46.70
N ALA A 247 -25.03 26.80 46.70
CA ALA A 247 -25.99 25.77 46.36
C ALA A 247 -26.69 26.07 45.02
N LEU A 248 -27.61 25.15 44.63
CA LEU A 248 -28.77 25.34 43.73
C LEU A 248 -28.46 25.39 42.21
N LEU A 249 -29.15 24.75 41.25
CA LEU A 249 -30.42 23.96 41.12
C LEU A 249 -30.26 23.06 39.86
N ILE A 250 -30.61 21.77 39.87
CA ILE A 250 -31.90 21.18 39.41
C ILE A 250 -32.55 21.84 38.18
N SER A 251 -32.60 21.12 37.05
CA SER A 251 -33.88 20.93 36.33
C SER A 251 -33.87 19.61 35.55
N ASP A 252 -34.67 18.70 36.08
CA ASP A 252 -35.33 17.60 35.40
C ASP A 252 -36.23 18.12 34.27
N SER A 253 -36.32 17.41 33.14
CA SER A 253 -37.55 17.30 32.34
C SER A 253 -37.44 16.18 31.32
N SER A 254 -38.27 15.18 31.59
CA SER A 254 -38.64 13.98 30.85
C SER A 254 -39.28 14.23 29.47
N ASP A 255 -39.14 13.21 28.62
CA ASP A 255 -40.12 12.66 27.66
C ASP A 255 -40.75 13.53 26.53
N VAL A 256 -40.80 12.97 25.31
CA VAL A 256 -42.05 12.44 24.70
C VAL A 256 -41.80 11.97 23.24
N GLN A 257 -42.28 10.76 22.99
CA GLN A 257 -42.47 10.04 21.74
C GLN A 257 -43.43 10.68 20.71
N SER A 258 -43.26 10.24 19.45
CA SER A 258 -44.29 10.01 18.43
C SER A 258 -45.10 11.18 17.87
N LYS A 259 -44.90 11.43 16.56
CA LYS A 259 -45.99 11.36 15.57
C LYS A 259 -45.45 10.98 14.20
#